data_AF-A0A0G2YL04-F1
#
_entry.id   AF-A0A0G2YL04-F1
#
_cell.length_a   1.000
_cell.length_b   1.000
_cell.length_c   1.000
_cell.angle_alpha   90.00
_cell.angle_beta   90.00
_cell.angle_gamma   90.00
#
_symmetry.space_group_name_H-M   'P 1'
#
loop_
_entity.id
_entity.type
_entity.pdbx_description
1 polymer ?
#
loop_
_entity_poly.entity_id
_entity_poly.type
_entity_poly.pdbx_seq_one_letter_code
_entity_poly.pdbx_strand_id
1 'polypeptide(L)'
;MTLRTIMSRVTPARFVDSLRGARPEGSTMATRAIVDRVTPTRFMDSICGATRYCSQITEGVRSKKLKIDENRNVEDHRRRVLAARYEMRRKLYKALCRDPSLPSDMRDAYRCKLSRLPRNSSFTRIRNRCIFTGRSRGVYSQFRMSRIVFRELASNGELLGITKASW
;
A
#
# COMPACT_ATOMS: atom_id res chain seq x y z
N MET A 1 -15.19 -49.14 38.31
CA MET A 1 -13.89 -48.48 38.54
C MET A 1 -12.83 -49.40 37.96
N THR A 2 -12.06 -49.08 36.93
CA THR A 2 -11.22 -47.89 36.77
C THR A 2 -10.99 -47.54 35.29
N LEU A 3 -10.83 -46.25 35.05
CA LEU A 3 -10.48 -45.61 33.78
C LEU A 3 -9.09 -46.08 33.30
N ARG A 4 -9.05 -46.90 32.25
CA ARG A 4 -7.87 -47.03 31.37
C ARG A 4 -8.28 -46.72 29.93
N THR A 5 -8.66 -45.46 29.76
CA THR A 5 -8.96 -44.85 28.46
C THR A 5 -7.64 -44.53 27.75
N ILE A 6 -7.34 -45.35 26.74
CA ILE A 6 -6.91 -44.91 25.40
C ILE A 6 -6.00 -43.66 25.38
N MET A 7 -4.73 -43.83 25.72
CA MET A 7 -3.68 -42.88 25.37
C MET A 7 -2.41 -43.63 24.98
N SER A 8 -2.37 -44.16 23.76
CA SER A 8 -1.12 -44.22 23.00
C SER A 8 -1.43 -44.52 21.53
N ARG A 9 -0.65 -43.88 20.64
CA ARG A 9 -0.56 -44.09 19.19
C ARG A 9 -1.52 -43.27 18.31
N VAL A 10 -1.33 -41.96 18.30
CA VAL A 10 -1.43 -41.21 17.03
C VAL A 10 -0.21 -40.29 16.93
N THR A 11 0.66 -40.62 15.98
CA THR A 11 1.89 -39.89 15.64
C THR A 11 1.58 -38.55 14.95
N PRO A 12 2.45 -37.52 15.05
CA PRO A 12 2.15 -36.16 14.61
C PRO A 12 2.28 -35.92 13.08
N ALA A 13 2.39 -36.96 12.27
CA ALA A 13 2.82 -36.84 10.86
C ALA A 13 1.70 -36.89 9.81
N ARG A 14 0.41 -36.80 10.19
CA ARG A 14 -0.72 -36.83 9.23
C ARG A 14 -1.61 -35.59 9.20
N PHE A 15 -1.27 -34.54 9.92
CA PHE A 15 -2.09 -33.33 9.95
C PHE A 15 -1.84 -32.38 8.75
N VAL A 16 -0.73 -32.53 8.03
CA VAL A 16 -0.31 -31.57 6.99
C VAL A 16 -0.92 -31.82 5.60
N ASP A 17 -1.55 -32.97 5.36
CA ASP A 17 -2.09 -33.33 4.04
C ASP A 17 -3.60 -33.10 3.86
N SER A 18 -4.31 -32.61 4.88
CA SER A 18 -5.75 -32.28 4.78
C SER A 18 -6.04 -30.88 4.22
N LEU A 19 -5.03 -30.04 3.96
CA LEU A 19 -5.21 -28.64 3.53
C LEU A 19 -4.93 -28.39 2.04
N ARG A 20 -5.08 -29.41 1.19
CA ARG A 20 -5.18 -29.26 -0.26
C ARG A 20 -6.56 -29.77 -0.72
N GLY A 21 -7.62 -29.01 -0.43
CA GLY A 21 -8.95 -29.45 -0.88
C GLY A 21 -10.18 -28.60 -0.54
N ALA A 22 -10.07 -27.47 0.16
CA ALA A 22 -11.24 -26.64 0.47
C ALA A 22 -11.26 -25.38 -0.41
N ARG A 23 -12.04 -25.43 -1.51
CA ARG A 23 -12.68 -24.23 -2.05
C ARG A 23 -13.79 -23.83 -1.07
N PRO A 24 -13.80 -22.63 -0.48
CA PRO A 24 -14.95 -22.19 0.29
C PRO A 24 -16.03 -21.68 -0.69
N GLU A 25 -16.89 -22.60 -1.11
CA GLU A 25 -18.25 -22.27 -1.55
C GLU A 25 -19.02 -21.74 -0.33
N GLY A 26 -19.64 -20.58 -0.45
CA GLY A 26 -20.61 -20.09 0.53
C GLY A 26 -20.06 -19.30 1.71
N SER A 27 -19.39 -18.17 1.46
CA SER A 27 -19.32 -17.12 2.48
C SER A 27 -20.63 -16.31 2.43
N THR A 28 -21.51 -16.61 3.38
CA THR A 28 -22.76 -15.93 3.73
C THR A 28 -22.66 -14.41 3.63
N MET A 29 -23.74 -13.73 3.21
CA MET A 29 -23.81 -12.27 3.03
C MET A 29 -23.25 -11.43 4.19
N ALA A 30 -23.18 -11.99 5.41
CA ALA A 30 -22.60 -11.36 6.60
C ALA A 30 -21.08 -11.10 6.53
N THR A 31 -20.28 -11.92 5.85
CA THR A 31 -18.81 -11.72 5.76
C THR A 31 -18.42 -10.65 4.74
N ARG A 32 -19.26 -10.40 3.73
CA ARG A 32 -19.09 -9.24 2.82
C ARG A 32 -19.30 -7.92 3.58
N ALA A 33 -20.32 -7.85 4.43
CA ALA A 33 -20.65 -6.64 5.20
C ALA A 33 -19.62 -6.23 6.28
N ILE A 34 -18.68 -7.11 6.64
CA ILE A 34 -17.57 -6.82 7.57
C ILE A 34 -16.34 -6.32 6.79
N VAL A 35 -16.06 -6.88 5.60
CA VAL A 35 -14.98 -6.41 4.72
C VAL A 35 -15.25 -4.98 4.24
N ASP A 36 -16.51 -4.66 3.96
CA ASP A 36 -16.93 -3.34 3.46
C ASP A 36 -16.88 -2.24 4.54
N ARG A 37 -16.94 -2.59 5.84
CA ARG A 37 -16.86 -1.63 6.96
C ARG A 37 -15.42 -1.30 7.40
N VAL A 38 -14.44 -2.14 7.09
CA VAL A 38 -13.00 -1.88 7.38
C VAL A 38 -12.29 -1.22 6.19
N THR A 39 -12.94 -1.15 5.03
CA THR A 39 -12.50 -0.36 3.89
C THR A 39 -13.21 1.00 3.87
N PRO A 40 -12.59 2.03 4.48
CA PRO A 40 -12.67 3.31 3.79
C PRO A 40 -11.36 4.07 3.95
N THR A 41 -10.52 4.07 2.92
CA THR A 41 -9.50 5.13 2.81
C THR A 41 -9.34 5.57 1.37
N ARG A 42 -10.35 6.29 0.86
CA ARG A 42 -10.37 7.74 0.48
C ARG A 42 -9.19 8.35 -0.29
N PHE A 43 -8.11 7.61 -0.52
CA PHE A 43 -6.97 8.03 -1.31
C PHE A 43 -7.21 7.79 -2.81
N MET A 44 -8.11 6.87 -3.17
CA MET A 44 -8.48 6.59 -4.57
C MET A 44 -9.68 7.42 -5.05
N ASP A 45 -10.53 7.92 -4.15
CA ASP A 45 -11.72 8.70 -4.57
C ASP A 45 -11.42 10.21 -4.71
N SER A 46 -10.41 10.72 -3.98
CA SER A 46 -9.83 12.05 -4.24
C SER A 46 -9.11 12.13 -5.59
N ILE A 47 -8.76 10.98 -6.17
CA ILE A 47 -8.15 10.90 -7.49
C ILE A 47 -9.23 11.19 -8.54
N CYS A 48 -10.47 10.72 -8.41
CA CYS A 48 -11.48 10.80 -9.49
C CYS A 48 -12.01 12.22 -9.81
N GLY A 49 -11.95 13.17 -8.87
CA GLY A 49 -12.31 14.58 -9.13
C GLY A 49 -11.16 15.45 -9.64
N ALA A 50 -9.92 15.15 -9.23
CA ALA A 50 -8.73 15.93 -9.61
C ALA A 50 -8.03 15.36 -10.86
N THR A 51 -8.22 14.08 -11.21
CA THR A 51 -7.58 13.48 -12.38
C THR A 51 -8.15 13.94 -13.71
N ARG A 52 -9.39 14.42 -13.76
CA ARG A 52 -9.98 14.91 -15.02
C ARG A 52 -9.36 16.24 -15.49
N TYR A 53 -8.88 17.04 -14.53
CA TYR A 53 -8.17 18.30 -14.81
C TYR A 53 -6.68 18.08 -15.07
N CYS A 54 -6.07 17.12 -14.37
CA CYS A 54 -4.64 16.83 -14.51
C CYS A 54 -4.30 16.15 -15.84
N SER A 55 -5.21 15.37 -16.44
CA SER A 55 -4.98 14.72 -17.74
C SER A 55 -5.06 15.69 -18.93
N GLN A 56 -5.85 16.78 -18.82
CA GLN A 56 -5.95 17.80 -19.88
C GLN A 56 -4.71 18.71 -19.95
N ILE A 57 -4.02 18.92 -18.82
CA ILE A 57 -2.77 19.71 -18.81
C ILE A 57 -1.60 18.91 -19.41
N THR A 58 -1.62 17.58 -19.31
CA THR A 58 -0.50 16.73 -19.80
C THR A 58 -0.42 16.57 -21.32
N GLU A 59 -1.45 16.94 -22.08
CA GLU A 59 -1.41 16.84 -23.55
C GLU A 59 -0.66 18.01 -24.21
N GLY A 60 -0.46 19.13 -23.50
CA GLY A 60 0.15 20.36 -24.04
C GLY A 60 1.62 20.62 -23.68
N VAL A 61 2.20 19.89 -22.73
CA VAL A 61 3.58 20.16 -22.27
C VAL A 61 4.59 19.54 -23.22
N ARG A 62 4.90 20.29 -24.28
CA ARG A 62 5.99 20.04 -25.24
C ARG A 62 7.25 19.65 -24.47
N SER A 63 7.69 18.41 -24.67
CA SER A 63 8.78 17.71 -24.00
C SER A 63 10.11 18.50 -23.97
N LYS A 64 10.29 19.42 -23.02
CA LYS A 64 11.63 19.80 -22.59
C LYS A 64 12.18 18.61 -21.81
N LYS A 65 13.09 17.89 -22.46
CA LYS A 65 13.77 16.66 -21.99
C LYS A 65 14.54 16.94 -20.70
N LEU A 66 13.84 17.03 -19.58
CA LEU A 66 14.44 17.10 -18.26
C LEU A 66 14.86 15.68 -17.90
N LYS A 67 16.17 15.44 -17.86
CA LYS A 67 16.82 14.15 -17.54
C LYS A 67 16.09 13.47 -16.38
N ILE A 68 15.28 12.47 -16.70
CA ILE A 68 14.69 11.60 -15.70
C ILE A 68 15.84 10.75 -15.20
N ASP A 69 16.13 10.81 -13.90
CA ASP A 69 16.95 9.78 -13.25
C ASP A 69 16.05 8.54 -13.08
N GLU A 70 15.79 7.85 -14.20
CA GLU A 70 14.70 6.87 -14.40
C GLU A 70 14.76 5.71 -13.41
N ASN A 71 15.96 5.29 -13.03
CA ASN A 71 16.18 4.12 -12.18
C ASN A 71 15.50 4.27 -10.80
N ARG A 72 15.47 5.48 -10.22
CA ARG A 72 14.93 5.69 -8.86
C ARG A 72 13.41 5.84 -8.84
N ASN A 73 12.81 6.39 -9.89
CA ASN A 73 11.36 6.49 -10.02
C ASN A 73 10.75 5.11 -10.31
N VAL A 74 11.37 4.34 -11.20
CA VAL A 74 10.97 2.96 -11.52
C VAL A 74 11.02 2.09 -10.27
N GLU A 75 12.10 2.19 -9.50
CA GLU A 75 12.23 1.44 -8.26
C GLU A 75 11.21 1.88 -7.18
N ASP A 76 10.93 3.17 -7.04
CA ASP A 76 9.87 3.64 -6.13
C ASP A 76 8.48 3.15 -6.58
N HIS A 77 8.22 3.13 -7.88
CA HIS A 77 7.00 2.56 -8.45
C HIS A 77 6.86 1.07 -8.14
N ARG A 78 7.92 0.27 -8.35
CA ARG A 78 7.96 -1.15 -7.96
C ARG A 78 7.64 -1.34 -6.48
N ARG A 79 8.16 -0.49 -5.59
CA ARG A 79 7.83 -0.52 -4.15
C ARG A 79 6.37 -0.19 -3.88
N ARG A 80 5.78 0.79 -4.57
CA ARG A 80 4.36 1.15 -4.43
C ARG A 80 3.45 -0.02 -4.83
N VAL A 81 3.75 -0.66 -5.97
CA VAL A 81 3.03 -1.85 -6.43
C VAL A 81 3.16 -2.98 -5.40
N LEU A 82 4.36 -3.24 -4.91
CA LEU A 82 4.60 -4.28 -3.89
C LEU A 82 3.88 -3.96 -2.58
N ALA A 83 3.90 -2.71 -2.12
CA ALA A 83 3.22 -2.29 -0.90
C ALA A 83 1.70 -2.45 -1.02
N ALA A 84 1.11 -2.11 -2.17
CA ALA A 84 -0.31 -2.34 -2.43
C ALA A 84 -0.67 -3.83 -2.34
N ARG A 85 0.15 -4.71 -2.95
CA ARG A 85 -0.06 -6.17 -2.90
C ARG A 85 -0.08 -6.74 -1.48
N TYR A 86 0.74 -6.20 -0.57
CA TYR A 86 0.89 -6.73 0.80
C TYR A 86 0.21 -5.87 1.87
N GLU A 87 -0.57 -4.85 1.50
CA GLU A 87 -1.15 -3.88 2.43
C GLU A 87 -2.03 -4.57 3.48
N MET A 88 -3.01 -5.35 3.03
CA MET A 88 -3.96 -6.03 3.91
C MET A 88 -3.28 -6.98 4.89
N ARG A 89 -2.36 -7.81 4.40
CA ARG A 89 -1.61 -8.78 5.22
C ARG A 89 -0.79 -8.07 6.30
N ARG A 90 -0.12 -6.95 5.95
CA ARG A 90 0.68 -6.17 6.91
C ARG A 90 -0.20 -5.48 7.95
N LYS A 91 -1.35 -4.91 7.56
CA LYS A 91 -2.30 -4.31 8.50
C LYS A 91 -2.82 -5.34 9.50
N LEU A 92 -3.25 -6.51 9.01
CA LEU A 92 -3.74 -7.60 9.84
C LEU A 92 -2.69 -8.08 10.84
N TYR A 93 -1.48 -8.42 10.39
CA TYR A 93 -0.42 -8.87 11.30
C TYR A 93 -0.03 -7.81 12.32
N LYS A 94 -0.01 -6.53 11.95
CA LYS A 94 0.28 -5.44 12.89
C LYS A 94 -0.81 -5.25 13.93
N ALA A 95 -2.07 -5.40 13.57
CA ALA A 95 -3.19 -5.36 14.52
C ALA A 95 -3.05 -6.48 15.55
N LEU A 96 -2.93 -7.74 15.07
CA LEU A 96 -2.76 -8.91 15.93
C LEU A 96 -1.52 -8.84 16.84
N CYS A 97 -0.43 -8.23 16.38
CA CYS A 97 0.77 -8.03 17.22
C CYS A 97 0.57 -6.96 18.31
N ARG A 98 -0.36 -6.01 18.11
CA ARG A 98 -0.64 -4.89 19.02
C ARG A 98 -1.71 -5.24 20.05
N ASP A 99 -2.59 -6.19 19.73
CA ASP A 99 -3.70 -6.58 20.59
C ASP A 99 -3.19 -7.21 21.90
N PRO A 100 -3.61 -6.72 23.08
CA PRO A 100 -3.15 -7.24 24.37
C PRO A 100 -3.89 -8.50 24.83
N SER A 101 -5.07 -8.78 24.27
CA SER A 101 -5.92 -9.91 24.64
C SER A 101 -5.40 -11.27 24.15
N LEU A 102 -4.53 -11.27 23.14
CA LEU A 102 -3.95 -12.50 22.59
C LEU A 102 -2.80 -13.03 23.46
N PRO A 103 -2.66 -14.36 23.55
CA PRO A 103 -1.53 -14.97 24.26
C PRO A 103 -0.20 -14.57 23.61
N SER A 104 0.87 -14.51 24.42
CA SER A 104 2.18 -14.03 23.94
C SER A 104 2.70 -14.83 22.75
N ASP A 105 2.62 -16.16 22.83
CA ASP A 105 3.12 -17.07 21.79
C ASP A 105 2.50 -16.78 20.41
N MET A 106 1.21 -16.46 20.38
CA MET A 106 0.51 -16.15 19.14
C MET A 106 0.98 -14.79 18.57
N ARG A 107 1.20 -13.79 19.44
CA ARG A 107 1.75 -12.49 19.03
C ARG A 107 3.15 -12.66 18.46
N ASP A 108 3.98 -13.50 19.07
CA ASP A 108 5.34 -13.79 18.59
C ASP A 108 5.33 -14.51 17.24
N ALA A 109 4.41 -15.46 17.04
CA ALA A 109 4.20 -16.09 15.74
C ALA A 109 3.84 -15.06 14.64
N TYR A 110 2.99 -14.07 14.94
CA TYR A 110 2.65 -13.00 14.00
C TYR A 110 3.80 -12.01 13.77
N ARG A 111 4.64 -11.73 14.79
CA ARG A 111 5.87 -10.95 14.62
C ARG A 111 6.84 -11.65 13.65
N CYS A 112 7.02 -12.96 13.79
CA CYS A 112 7.80 -13.78 12.86
C CYS A 112 7.22 -13.73 11.44
N LYS A 113 5.90 -13.88 11.28
CA LYS A 113 5.23 -13.75 9.97
C LYS A 113 5.39 -12.36 9.34
N LEU A 114 5.34 -11.30 10.14
CA LEU A 114 5.54 -9.92 9.68
C LEU A 114 6.98 -9.68 9.20
N SER A 115 7.97 -10.28 9.88
CA SER A 115 9.39 -10.21 9.52
C SER A 115 9.70 -10.93 8.20
N ARG A 116 9.01 -12.06 7.93
CA ARG A 116 9.17 -12.83 6.67
C ARG A 116 8.68 -12.10 5.42
N LEU A 117 7.88 -11.04 5.54
CA LEU A 117 7.40 -10.28 4.39
C LEU A 117 8.54 -9.50 3.73
N PRO A 118 8.48 -9.27 2.40
CA PRO A 118 9.55 -8.58 1.69
C PRO A 118 9.72 -7.15 2.23
N ARG A 119 10.97 -6.74 2.53
CA ARG A 119 11.28 -5.43 3.14
C ARG A 119 10.75 -4.24 2.33
N ASN A 120 10.78 -4.34 1.01
CA ASN A 120 10.31 -3.29 0.09
C ASN A 120 8.79 -3.13 0.05
N SER A 121 8.01 -4.05 0.65
CA SER A 121 6.56 -3.90 0.79
C SER A 121 6.14 -2.90 1.88
N SER A 122 7.08 -2.41 2.68
CA SER A 122 6.76 -1.47 3.75
C SER A 122 6.47 -0.07 3.20
N PHE A 123 5.32 0.49 3.58
CA PHE A 123 4.91 1.85 3.22
C PHE A 123 5.94 2.92 3.60
N THR A 124 6.65 2.74 4.72
CA THR A 124 7.68 3.67 5.21
C THR A 124 8.83 3.89 4.21
N ARG A 125 9.08 2.95 3.29
CA ARG A 125 10.18 3.05 2.32
C ARG A 125 9.80 3.81 1.05
N ILE A 126 8.51 4.06 0.84
CA ILE A 126 8.02 4.80 -0.33
C ILE A 126 8.34 6.28 -0.12
N ARG A 127 8.82 6.96 -1.17
CA ARG A 127 9.02 8.41 -1.15
C ARG A 127 8.20 9.09 -2.23
N ASN A 128 7.70 10.29 -1.93
CA ASN A 128 7.06 11.12 -2.94
C ASN A 128 8.14 11.79 -3.80
N ARG A 129 8.15 11.45 -5.09
CA ARG A 129 9.08 11.98 -6.09
C ARG A 129 8.33 12.82 -7.10
N CYS A 130 9.04 13.75 -7.73
CA CYS A 130 8.52 14.49 -8.86
C CYS A 130 8.28 13.57 -10.06
N ILE A 131 7.13 13.70 -10.71
CA ILE A 131 6.77 12.92 -11.91
C ILE A 131 7.68 13.29 -13.09
N PHE A 132 7.93 14.58 -13.30
CA PHE A 132 8.72 15.09 -14.43
C PHE A 132 10.22 14.87 -14.28
N THR A 133 10.79 15.14 -13.10
CA THR A 133 12.25 15.18 -12.89
C THR A 133 12.79 14.06 -11.99
N GLY A 134 11.93 13.32 -11.28
CA GLY A 134 12.36 12.30 -10.31
C GLY A 134 13.02 12.86 -9.03
N ARG A 135 13.06 14.18 -8.87
CA ARG A 135 13.59 14.86 -7.67
C ARG A 135 12.89 14.33 -6.42
N SER A 136 13.68 13.99 -5.40
CA SER A 136 13.20 13.33 -4.17
C SER A 136 12.71 14.28 -3.08
N ARG A 137 13.11 15.56 -3.13
CA ARG A 137 12.80 16.57 -2.10
C ARG A 137 12.24 17.83 -2.72
N GLY A 138 11.50 18.60 -1.91
CA GLY A 138 10.84 19.83 -2.35
C GLY A 138 9.77 19.55 -3.39
N VAL A 139 8.98 18.50 -3.14
CA VAL A 139 7.86 18.07 -3.98
C VAL A 139 6.57 18.49 -3.31
N TYR A 140 5.72 19.22 -4.01
CA TYR A 140 4.39 19.55 -3.53
C TYR A 140 3.51 18.30 -3.61
N SER A 141 2.93 17.86 -2.49
CA SER A 141 2.19 16.58 -2.44
C SER A 141 0.90 16.59 -3.28
N GLN A 142 0.26 17.76 -3.42
CA GLN A 142 -0.97 17.94 -4.20
C GLN A 142 -0.70 17.79 -5.70
N PHE A 143 0.31 18.51 -6.21
CA PHE A 143 0.65 18.50 -7.64
C PHE A 143 1.59 17.36 -8.04
N ARG A 144 2.27 16.71 -7.08
CA ARG A 144 3.32 15.69 -7.32
C ARG A 144 4.47 16.18 -8.23
N MET A 145 4.76 17.48 -8.16
CA MET A 145 5.83 18.12 -8.91
C MET A 145 6.86 18.74 -7.97
N SER A 146 8.11 18.81 -8.43
CA SER A 146 9.15 19.56 -7.74
C SER A 146 8.88 21.05 -7.80
N ARG A 147 9.36 21.80 -6.80
CA ARG A 147 9.26 23.27 -6.78
C ARG A 147 9.84 23.99 -8.00
N ILE A 148 10.81 23.37 -8.70
CA ILE A 148 11.47 23.96 -9.87
C ILE A 148 10.50 23.93 -11.05
N VAL A 149 10.03 22.71 -11.40
CA VAL A 149 9.02 22.50 -12.44
C VAL A 149 7.74 23.26 -12.13
N PHE A 150 7.29 23.24 -10.86
CA PHE A 150 6.10 23.98 -10.46
C PHE A 150 6.23 25.48 -10.76
N ARG A 151 7.39 26.08 -10.45
CA ARG A 151 7.64 27.51 -10.73
C ARG A 151 7.73 27.79 -12.22
N GLU A 152 8.38 26.92 -13.00
CA GLU A 152 8.45 27.06 -14.46
C GLU A 152 7.05 27.02 -15.09
N LEU A 153 6.23 26.04 -14.72
CA LEU A 153 4.85 25.91 -15.22
C LEU A 153 3.96 27.08 -14.76
N ALA A 154 4.12 27.54 -13.52
CA ALA A 154 3.38 28.70 -13.01
C ALA A 154 3.78 29.99 -13.74
N SER A 155 5.07 30.20 -14.02
CA SER A 155 5.55 31.35 -14.79
C SER A 155 5.09 31.32 -16.25
N ASN A 156 4.94 30.12 -16.83
CA ASN A 156 4.39 29.95 -18.18
C ASN A 156 2.86 30.13 -18.24
N GLY A 157 2.17 30.19 -17.09
CA GLY A 157 0.70 30.24 -17.04
C GLY A 157 0.03 28.90 -17.37
N GLU A 158 0.76 27.79 -17.38
CA GLU A 158 0.22 26.45 -17.65
C GLU A 158 -0.58 25.90 -16.45
N LEU A 159 -0.36 26.46 -15.27
CA LEU A 159 -1.09 26.10 -14.06
C LEU A 159 -2.26 27.05 -13.83
N LEU A 160 -3.45 26.48 -13.88
CA LEU A 160 -4.69 27.21 -13.75
C LEU A 160 -4.96 27.62 -12.30
N GLY A 161 -5.38 28.87 -12.09
CA GLY A 161 -5.70 29.42 -10.76
C GLY A 161 -4.47 29.75 -9.90
N ILE A 162 -3.27 29.75 -10.47
CA ILE A 162 -2.04 30.08 -9.76
C ILE A 162 -1.55 31.44 -10.21
N THR A 163 -1.62 32.41 -9.30
CA THR A 163 -1.09 33.76 -9.48
C THR A 163 0.02 34.02 -8.47
N LYS A 164 0.93 34.93 -8.81
CA LYS A 164 1.93 35.40 -7.85
C LYS A 164 1.21 36.18 -6.74
N ALA A 165 1.47 35.83 -5.48
CA ALA A 165 0.96 36.60 -4.36
C ALA A 165 1.60 38.00 -4.35
N SER A 166 0.77 39.04 -4.26
CA SER A 166 1.15 40.41 -3.97
C SER A 166 0.41 40.84 -2.72
N TRP A 167 1.14 41.37 -1.75
CA TRP A 167 0.63 42.00 -0.54
C TRP A 167 1.06 43.47 -0.52
#